data_AF-A0A9N9XEV0-F1
#
_entry.id   AF-A0A9N9XEV0-F1
#
_cell.length_a   1.000
_cell.length_b   1.000
_cell.length_c   1.000
_cell.angle_alpha   90.00
_cell.angle_beta   90.00
_cell.angle_gamma   90.00
#
_symmetry.space_group_name_H-M   'P 1'
#
loop_
_entity.id
_entity.type
_entity.pdbx_description
1 polymer ?
#
loop_
_entity_poly.entity_id
_entity_poly.type
_entity_poly.pdbx_seq_one_letter_code
_entity_poly.pdbx_strand_id
1 'polypeptide(L)'
;MAQEILNSKEINNILKYVQNGSTLDLKELLCKYSNIHWSSIQYDKTGDTILHCAARLGKNELIKFLLQNFQPTAVDCKNRDDKTALHEAAQFGQFETCKLLLDCGADINALKRADWTPIMLACTKINKFENYKIIEMFLKYDVGINHKNKDGWTCFHLICREGDVDILKLLLKSGLNPNLKTKNGRSGLHIAALHGHLKIVEVLLTLNIDVNTRDNSGNTPLHEAVLGGHVNICLRLIQVGALVTLRTNGDYTALHLASLQGHIEIIKFLLNYLDVNESNNSGLLPLHCAAKNKHKDAYDVLIKYGANESFIDHFGRKASYYMDNHEGDRLMMLKRPTDSKDQKMEEVARNRQEWRLLCEQAKIHNGLSSHI
;
A
#
# COMPACT_ATOMS: atom_id res chain seq x y z
N MET A 1 28.68 24.46 -2.25
CA MET A 1 29.11 25.05 -0.96
C MET A 1 29.23 24.08 0.23
N ALA A 2 28.45 23.00 0.38
CA ALA A 2 28.75 21.96 1.39
C ALA A 2 29.39 20.67 0.78
N GLN A 3 29.01 20.30 -0.45
CA GLN A 3 29.63 19.22 -1.22
C GLN A 3 31.04 19.53 -1.74
N GLU A 4 31.52 20.77 -1.59
CA GLU A 4 32.88 21.18 -1.97
C GLU A 4 33.90 20.95 -0.83
N ILE A 5 33.43 20.66 0.39
CA ILE A 5 34.29 20.59 1.59
C ILE A 5 34.53 19.14 2.04
N LEU A 6 33.55 18.25 1.88
CA LEU A 6 33.64 16.85 2.29
C LEU A 6 33.72 15.93 1.07
N ASN A 7 34.71 15.04 1.05
CA ASN A 7 34.82 14.05 -0.02
C ASN A 7 33.82 12.89 0.19
N SER A 8 33.59 12.10 -0.86
CA SER A 8 32.63 10.98 -0.83
C SER A 8 32.94 9.93 0.23
N LYS A 9 34.20 9.77 0.64
CA LYS A 9 34.64 8.84 1.68
C LYS A 9 34.24 9.33 3.08
N GLU A 10 34.36 10.63 3.35
CA GLU A 10 33.94 11.26 4.61
C GLU A 10 32.41 11.22 4.78
N ILE A 11 31.66 11.49 3.71
CA ILE A 11 30.19 11.37 3.68
C ILE A 11 29.75 9.93 4.00
N ASN A 12 30.39 8.94 3.36
CA ASN A 12 30.10 7.52 3.62
C ASN A 12 30.48 7.08 5.04
N ASN A 13 31.56 7.62 5.60
CA ASN A 13 31.93 7.36 6.99
C ASN A 13 30.88 7.92 7.96
N ILE A 14 30.41 9.15 7.75
CA ILE A 14 29.33 9.75 8.55
C ILE A 14 28.08 8.88 8.51
N LEU A 15 27.64 8.45 7.32
CA LEU A 15 26.50 7.54 7.19
C LEU A 15 26.71 6.21 7.93
N LYS A 16 27.90 5.63 7.81
CA LYS A 16 28.26 4.40 8.51
C LYS A 16 28.23 4.59 10.03
N TYR A 17 28.61 5.76 10.55
CA TYR A 17 28.50 6.09 11.97
C TYR A 17 27.05 6.27 12.41
N VAL A 18 26.18 6.88 11.60
CA VAL A 18 24.75 6.98 11.90
C VAL A 18 24.11 5.59 11.97
N GLN A 19 24.54 4.67 11.09
CA GLN A 19 24.06 3.29 11.03
C GLN A 19 24.62 2.41 12.16
N ASN A 20 25.93 2.46 12.40
CA ASN A 20 26.66 1.46 13.20
C ASN A 20 27.43 2.02 14.41
N GLY A 21 27.52 3.35 14.56
CA GLY A 21 28.49 4.00 15.45
C GLY A 21 27.93 4.49 16.79
N SER A 22 28.86 4.80 17.70
CA SER A 22 28.62 5.57 18.92
C SER A 22 28.24 7.00 18.57
N THR A 23 27.23 7.56 19.24
CA THR A 23 26.84 8.97 19.08
C THR A 23 27.95 9.95 19.46
N LEU A 24 28.96 9.51 20.23
CA LEU A 24 30.05 10.36 20.72
C LEU A 24 31.02 10.74 19.60
N ASP A 25 31.51 9.75 18.84
CA ASP A 25 32.48 9.95 17.76
C ASP A 25 31.90 10.80 16.62
N LEU A 26 30.60 10.64 16.36
CA LEU A 26 29.90 11.43 15.37
C LEU A 26 29.73 12.90 15.82
N LYS A 27 29.51 13.16 17.11
CA LYS A 27 29.42 14.54 17.64
C LYS A 27 30.75 15.27 17.46
N GLU A 28 31.87 14.64 17.81
CA GLU A 28 33.21 15.22 17.63
C GLU A 28 33.50 15.52 16.16
N LEU A 29 33.16 14.58 15.27
CA LEU A 29 33.33 14.76 13.83
C LEU A 29 32.49 15.93 13.29
N LEU A 30 31.23 16.06 13.72
CA LEU A 30 30.34 17.15 13.29
C LEU A 30 30.81 18.51 13.83
N CYS A 31 31.28 18.57 15.08
CA CYS A 31 31.85 19.79 15.68
C CYS A 31 33.10 20.29 14.96
N LYS A 32 33.92 19.37 14.42
CA LYS A 32 35.11 19.72 13.63
C LYS A 32 34.77 20.55 12.38
N TYR A 33 33.56 20.39 11.84
CA TYR A 33 33.07 21.18 10.71
C TYR A 33 31.85 22.02 11.10
N SER A 34 32.00 22.84 12.15
CA SER A 34 30.94 23.72 12.67
C SER A 34 30.37 24.71 11.64
N ASN A 35 31.12 25.03 10.59
CA ASN A 35 30.71 25.93 9.51
C ASN A 35 29.82 25.26 8.44
N ILE A 36 29.59 23.95 8.54
CA ILE A 36 28.81 23.19 7.56
C ILE A 36 27.33 23.17 7.98
N HIS A 37 26.45 23.58 7.07
CA HIS A 37 25.01 23.41 7.22
C HIS A 37 24.60 21.95 6.94
N TRP A 38 24.72 21.10 7.95
CA TRP A 38 24.48 19.65 7.86
C TRP A 38 23.07 19.27 7.40
N SER A 39 22.09 20.15 7.59
CA SER A 39 20.71 20.01 7.09
C SER A 39 20.57 20.09 5.57
N SER A 40 21.57 20.65 4.87
CA SER A 40 21.58 20.81 3.41
C SER A 40 22.37 19.72 2.68
N ILE A 41 23.13 18.91 3.42
CA ILE A 41 23.93 17.85 2.80
C ILE A 41 23.04 16.64 2.54
N GLN A 42 23.04 16.23 1.28
CA GLN A 42 22.39 15.02 0.79
C GLN A 42 23.43 13.90 0.75
N TYR A 43 23.21 12.84 1.55
CA TYR A 43 24.21 11.80 1.78
C TYR A 43 24.05 10.59 0.88
N ASP A 44 22.89 10.43 0.25
CA ASP A 44 22.58 9.30 -0.61
C ASP A 44 21.89 9.73 -1.91
N LYS A 45 21.61 8.74 -2.76
CA LYS A 45 20.93 8.98 -4.05
C LYS A 45 19.48 9.48 -3.87
N THR A 46 18.87 9.20 -2.72
CA THR A 46 17.51 9.65 -2.34
C THR A 46 17.50 11.08 -1.78
N GLY A 47 18.66 11.65 -1.50
CA GLY A 47 18.80 13.00 -0.98
C GLY A 47 18.55 13.11 0.52
N ASP A 48 18.64 12.00 1.25
CA ASP A 48 18.44 12.00 2.69
C ASP A 48 19.56 12.79 3.38
N THR A 49 19.16 13.58 4.38
CA THR A 49 20.08 14.26 5.30
C THR A 49 20.41 13.33 6.48
N ILE A 50 21.41 13.68 7.30
CA ILE A 50 21.68 12.94 8.55
C ILE A 50 20.42 12.86 9.41
N LEU A 51 19.60 13.92 9.43
CA LEU A 51 18.36 13.96 10.20
C LEU A 51 17.36 12.88 9.73
N HIS A 52 17.22 12.68 8.42
CA HIS A 52 16.37 11.61 7.86
C HIS A 52 16.87 10.22 8.26
N CYS A 53 18.17 9.97 8.11
CA CYS A 53 18.76 8.69 8.48
C CYS A 53 18.64 8.42 9.99
N ALA A 54 18.92 9.44 10.82
CA ALA A 54 18.79 9.35 12.27
C ALA A 54 17.34 9.10 12.68
N ALA A 55 16.39 9.76 12.02
CA ALA A 55 14.97 9.60 12.30
C ALA A 55 14.44 8.22 11.92
N ARG A 56 14.86 7.69 10.76
CA ARG A 56 14.57 6.31 10.32
C ARG A 56 15.05 5.26 11.33
N LEU A 57 16.24 5.48 11.90
CA LEU A 57 16.91 4.55 12.80
C LEU A 57 16.62 4.79 14.30
N GLY A 58 15.80 5.78 14.65
CA GLY A 58 15.48 6.08 16.05
C GLY A 58 16.62 6.68 16.88
N LYS A 59 17.61 7.35 16.26
CA LYS A 59 18.81 7.89 16.95
C LYS A 59 18.52 9.23 17.65
N ASN A 60 17.67 9.20 18.68
CA ASN A 60 17.13 10.39 19.36
C ASN A 60 18.21 11.35 19.90
N GLU A 61 19.29 10.84 20.49
CA GLU A 61 20.38 11.68 21.04
C GLU A 61 21.16 12.43 19.95
N LEU A 62 21.27 11.83 18.76
CA LEU A 62 21.86 12.50 17.60
C LEU A 62 20.92 13.58 17.07
N ILE A 63 19.61 13.31 17.00
CA ILE A 63 18.61 14.27 16.55
C ILE A 63 18.60 15.50 17.47
N LYS A 64 18.56 15.31 18.79
CA LYS A 64 18.66 16.40 19.78
C LYS A 64 19.91 17.25 19.54
N PHE A 65 21.06 16.61 19.39
CA PHE A 65 22.32 17.29 19.16
C PHE A 65 22.31 18.10 17.85
N LEU A 66 21.79 17.53 16.76
CA LEU A 66 21.70 18.19 15.46
C LEU A 66 20.81 19.44 15.51
N LEU A 67 19.62 19.30 16.10
CA LEU A 67 18.64 20.39 16.16
C LEU A 67 19.07 21.52 17.11
N GLN A 68 19.74 21.19 18.22
CA GLN A 68 20.26 22.19 19.16
C GLN A 68 21.46 22.98 18.63
N ASN A 69 22.37 22.33 17.90
CA ASN A 69 23.68 22.92 17.56
C ASN A 69 23.77 23.44 16.13
N PHE A 70 22.99 22.92 15.18
CA PHE A 70 23.25 23.16 13.75
C PHE A 70 22.09 23.78 12.97
N GLN A 71 20.89 23.89 13.57
CA GLN A 71 19.76 24.80 13.22
C GLN A 71 18.42 24.20 13.67
N PRO A 72 17.72 24.79 14.64
CA PRO A 72 16.37 24.35 15.02
C PRO A 72 15.36 24.40 13.86
N THR A 73 15.52 25.36 12.93
CA THR A 73 14.64 25.55 11.76
C THR A 73 14.80 24.47 10.68
N ALA A 74 15.77 23.56 10.82
CA ALA A 74 15.99 22.48 9.87
C ALA A 74 15.15 21.21 10.14
N VAL A 75 14.30 21.23 11.17
CA VAL A 75 13.48 20.07 11.56
C VAL A 75 12.63 19.54 10.39
N ASP A 76 12.16 20.44 9.53
CA ASP A 76 11.38 20.12 8.31
C ASP A 76 12.19 20.17 7.01
N CYS A 77 13.51 20.00 7.09
CA CYS A 77 14.32 19.85 5.87
C CYS A 77 13.80 18.69 5.02
N LYS A 78 13.78 18.88 3.69
CA LYS A 78 13.21 17.94 2.74
C LYS A 78 14.29 17.20 1.95
N ASN A 79 14.11 15.89 1.76
CA ASN A 79 14.90 15.11 0.81
C ASN A 79 14.39 15.26 -0.65
N ARG A 80 14.92 14.49 -1.61
CA ARG A 80 14.49 14.59 -3.03
C ARG A 80 13.07 14.07 -3.30
N ASP A 81 12.45 13.39 -2.34
CA ASP A 81 11.03 12.98 -2.39
C ASP A 81 10.14 13.90 -1.56
N ASP A 82 10.65 15.09 -1.20
CA ASP A 82 10.00 16.06 -0.32
C ASP A 82 9.67 15.53 1.09
N LYS A 83 10.20 14.36 1.47
CA LYS A 83 10.01 13.82 2.83
C LYS A 83 10.79 14.64 3.82
N THR A 84 10.23 14.75 5.02
CA THR A 84 10.90 15.28 6.21
C THR A 84 11.35 14.15 7.13
N ALA A 85 12.12 14.47 8.17
CA ALA A 85 12.49 13.50 9.21
C ALA A 85 11.26 12.88 9.90
N LEU A 86 10.17 13.64 10.08
CA LEU A 86 8.94 13.15 10.68
C LEU A 86 8.25 12.08 9.81
N HIS A 87 8.30 12.22 8.48
CA HIS A 87 7.82 11.19 7.57
C HIS A 87 8.56 9.86 7.75
N GLU A 88 9.89 9.92 7.85
CA GLU A 88 10.73 8.74 8.06
C GLU A 88 10.46 8.10 9.43
N ALA A 89 10.44 8.90 10.50
CA ALA A 89 10.13 8.39 11.83
C ALA A 89 8.75 7.71 11.88
N ALA A 90 7.73 8.33 11.28
CA ALA A 90 6.37 7.80 11.24
C ALA A 90 6.26 6.51 10.41
N GLN A 91 6.94 6.45 9.25
CA GLN A 91 6.94 5.27 8.38
C GLN A 91 7.62 4.05 9.03
N PHE A 92 8.63 4.28 9.85
CA PHE A 92 9.43 3.23 10.50
C PHE A 92 9.02 2.94 11.94
N GLY A 93 7.92 3.50 12.43
CA GLY A 93 7.40 3.18 13.76
C GLY A 93 8.22 3.74 14.92
N GLN A 94 9.01 4.80 14.70
CA GLN A 94 9.91 5.39 15.70
C GLN A 94 9.14 6.38 16.58
N PHE A 95 8.44 5.87 17.61
CA PHE A 95 7.55 6.66 18.45
C PHE A 95 8.26 7.81 19.18
N GLU A 96 9.34 7.53 19.91
CA GLU A 96 10.10 8.51 20.68
C GLU A 96 10.71 9.58 19.76
N THR A 97 11.11 9.19 18.55
CA THR A 97 11.62 10.10 17.52
C THR A 97 10.55 11.02 16.99
N CYS A 98 9.35 10.50 16.68
CA CYS A 98 8.23 11.31 16.25
C CYS A 98 7.89 12.36 17.33
N LYS A 99 7.85 11.95 18.60
CA LYS A 99 7.64 12.85 19.73
C LYS A 99 8.70 13.95 19.79
N LEU A 100 9.98 13.58 19.75
CA LEU A 100 11.10 14.51 19.77
C LEU A 100 11.04 15.53 18.63
N LEU A 101 10.72 15.09 17.41
CA LEU A 101 10.63 15.98 16.25
C LEU A 101 9.47 16.98 16.41
N LEU A 102 8.32 16.54 16.90
CA LEU A 102 7.18 17.43 17.21
C LEU A 102 7.50 18.42 18.33
N ASP A 103 8.17 17.97 19.41
CA ASP A 103 8.64 18.84 20.49
C ASP A 103 9.62 19.91 19.98
N CYS A 104 10.33 19.61 18.89
CA CYS A 104 11.23 20.53 18.20
C CYS A 104 10.55 21.38 17.10
N GLY A 105 9.22 21.31 16.97
CA GLY A 105 8.43 22.13 16.06
C GLY A 105 8.28 21.58 14.63
N ALA A 106 8.47 20.27 14.42
CA ALA A 106 8.18 19.66 13.12
C ALA A 106 6.70 19.85 12.72
N ASP A 107 6.46 20.18 11.45
CA ASP A 107 5.11 20.26 10.91
C ASP A 107 4.46 18.87 10.84
N ILE A 108 3.45 18.65 11.69
CA ILE A 108 2.64 17.42 11.76
C ILE A 108 1.94 17.09 10.44
N ASN A 109 1.66 18.10 9.62
CA ASN A 109 0.98 18.01 8.33
C ASN A 109 1.92 18.20 7.14
N ALA A 110 3.24 18.11 7.35
CA ALA A 110 4.22 18.26 6.29
C ALA A 110 3.87 17.38 5.09
N LEU A 111 4.01 17.91 3.88
CA LEU A 111 3.72 17.17 2.66
C LEU A 111 5.00 16.72 1.98
N LYS A 112 5.11 15.40 1.76
CA LYS A 112 6.07 14.81 0.82
C LYS A 112 5.50 14.75 -0.60
N ARG A 113 6.28 14.21 -1.55
CA ARG A 113 5.84 14.03 -2.93
C ARG A 113 4.53 13.25 -2.99
N ALA A 114 3.69 13.66 -3.92
CA ALA A 114 2.33 13.17 -4.08
C ALA A 114 1.40 13.50 -2.90
N ASP A 115 1.73 14.50 -2.09
CA ASP A 115 0.91 15.06 -1.02
C ASP A 115 0.59 14.04 0.08
N TRP A 116 1.55 13.17 0.42
CA TRP A 116 1.43 12.30 1.58
C TRP A 116 1.86 13.02 2.85
N THR A 117 1.15 12.78 3.94
CA THR A 117 1.46 13.29 5.28
C THR A 117 2.17 12.24 6.14
N PRO A 118 2.82 12.62 7.25
CA PRO A 118 3.43 11.68 8.19
C PRO A 118 2.42 10.66 8.74
N ILE A 119 1.21 11.10 9.08
CA ILE A 119 0.16 10.19 9.59
C ILE A 119 -0.27 9.15 8.55
N MET A 120 -0.30 9.51 7.26
CA MET A 120 -0.57 8.53 6.20
C MET A 120 0.52 7.46 6.16
N LEU A 121 1.80 7.83 6.33
CA LEU A 121 2.89 6.85 6.38
C LEU A 121 2.82 5.96 7.63
N ALA A 122 2.43 6.51 8.78
CA ALA A 122 2.16 5.73 9.99
C ALA A 122 1.00 4.73 9.79
N CYS A 123 0.05 5.01 8.90
CA CYS A 123 -1.03 4.09 8.56
C CYS A 123 -0.59 2.95 7.62
N THR A 124 0.65 2.92 7.13
CA THR A 124 1.18 1.85 6.26
C THR A 124 1.92 0.79 7.09
N LYS A 125 1.66 -0.51 6.86
CA LYS A 125 2.34 -1.61 7.58
C LYS A 125 3.66 -2.04 6.94
N ILE A 126 4.45 -1.10 6.40
CA ILE A 126 5.68 -1.45 5.66
C ILE A 126 6.66 -2.27 6.52
N ASN A 127 6.67 -2.11 7.85
CA ASN A 127 7.65 -2.75 8.73
C ASN A 127 7.08 -3.49 9.97
N LYS A 128 5.80 -3.90 9.99
CA LYS A 128 5.17 -4.66 11.11
C LYS A 128 5.26 -4.04 12.53
N PHE A 129 5.77 -2.81 12.69
CA PHE A 129 5.79 -2.12 13.99
C PHE A 129 4.40 -1.62 14.38
N GLU A 130 4.13 -1.55 15.68
CA GLU A 130 2.87 -1.06 16.25
C GLU A 130 2.79 0.47 16.12
N ASN A 131 2.34 0.96 14.96
CA ASN A 131 2.15 2.39 14.70
C ASN A 131 0.96 3.01 15.48
N TYR A 132 0.23 2.21 16.26
CA TYR A 132 -0.91 2.68 17.06
C TYR A 132 -0.53 3.85 17.97
N LYS A 133 0.59 3.75 18.71
CA LYS A 133 1.05 4.82 19.62
C LYS A 133 1.39 6.12 18.89
N ILE A 134 1.96 6.02 17.69
CA ILE A 134 2.28 7.20 16.87
C ILE A 134 0.99 7.88 16.42
N ILE A 135 0.02 7.10 15.93
CA ILE A 135 -1.27 7.64 15.49
C ILE A 135 -2.01 8.26 16.67
N GLU A 136 -2.10 7.57 17.81
CA GLU A 136 -2.71 8.11 19.03
C GLU A 136 -2.05 9.42 19.48
N MET A 137 -0.73 9.51 19.39
CA MET A 137 -0.01 10.75 19.67
C MET A 137 -0.30 11.84 18.65
N PHE A 138 -0.28 11.54 17.35
CA PHE A 138 -0.56 12.52 16.29
C PHE A 138 -1.96 13.11 16.42
N LEU A 139 -2.94 12.31 16.84
CA LEU A 139 -4.32 12.75 17.08
C LEU A 139 -4.48 13.74 18.24
N LYS A 140 -3.45 13.94 19.07
CA LYS A 140 -3.42 15.00 20.10
C LYS A 140 -3.07 16.37 19.53
N TYR A 141 -2.63 16.43 18.27
CA TYR A 141 -2.31 17.65 17.53
C TYR A 141 -3.38 17.90 16.44
N ASP A 142 -3.33 19.07 15.81
CA ASP A 142 -4.20 19.43 14.68
C ASP A 142 -3.77 18.72 13.38
N VAL A 143 -3.88 17.39 13.37
CA VAL A 143 -3.47 16.54 12.24
C VAL A 143 -4.62 16.35 11.23
N GLY A 144 -4.33 16.56 9.96
CA GLY A 144 -5.28 16.42 8.85
C GLY A 144 -5.59 14.96 8.50
N ILE A 145 -6.33 14.23 9.34
CA ILE A 145 -6.65 12.80 9.13
C ILE A 145 -7.45 12.50 7.85
N ASN A 146 -8.17 13.49 7.34
CA ASN A 146 -9.00 13.40 6.13
C ASN A 146 -8.29 13.99 4.89
N HIS A 147 -7.01 14.36 5.01
CA HIS A 147 -6.20 14.87 3.90
C HIS A 147 -6.13 13.83 2.77
N LYS A 148 -6.25 14.32 1.54
CA LYS A 148 -6.16 13.52 0.32
C LYS A 148 -4.82 13.74 -0.36
N ASN A 149 -4.11 12.65 -0.64
CA ASN A 149 -2.93 12.70 -1.48
C ASN A 149 -3.30 12.93 -2.96
N LYS A 150 -2.31 13.01 -3.86
CA LYS A 150 -2.54 13.22 -5.30
C LYS A 150 -3.33 12.12 -5.99
N ASP A 151 -3.47 10.94 -5.39
CA ASP A 151 -4.30 9.83 -5.91
C ASP A 151 -5.68 9.78 -5.22
N GLY A 152 -5.98 10.71 -4.32
CA GLY A 152 -7.20 10.77 -3.53
C GLY A 152 -7.23 9.79 -2.34
N TRP A 153 -6.11 9.14 -2.02
CA TRP A 153 -5.99 8.29 -0.83
C TRP A 153 -5.93 9.13 0.44
N THR A 154 -6.45 8.56 1.51
CA THR A 154 -6.45 9.14 2.87
C THR A 154 -6.04 8.05 3.86
N CYS A 155 -5.84 8.40 5.13
CA CYS A 155 -5.62 7.41 6.20
C CYS A 155 -6.70 6.32 6.20
N PHE A 156 -7.96 6.67 5.96
CA PHE A 156 -9.07 5.71 5.87
C PHE A 156 -8.82 4.61 4.84
N HIS A 157 -8.45 4.99 3.61
CA HIS A 157 -8.19 4.03 2.54
C HIS A 157 -6.98 3.14 2.84
N LEU A 158 -5.94 3.70 3.45
CA LEU A 158 -4.75 2.94 3.86
C LEU A 158 -5.11 1.91 4.92
N ILE A 159 -5.85 2.28 5.96
CA ILE A 159 -6.26 1.35 7.00
C ILE A 159 -7.19 0.26 6.47
N CYS A 160 -8.09 0.61 5.53
CA CYS A 160 -8.90 -0.41 4.84
C CYS A 160 -8.05 -1.39 4.02
N ARG A 161 -6.90 -0.96 3.49
CA ARG A 161 -5.94 -1.81 2.78
C ARG A 161 -5.10 -2.68 3.72
N GLU A 162 -4.68 -2.12 4.85
CA GLU A 162 -3.79 -2.78 5.82
C GLU A 162 -4.54 -3.70 6.81
N GLY A 163 -5.86 -3.55 6.93
CA GLY A 163 -6.70 -4.43 7.75
C GLY A 163 -6.63 -4.16 9.25
N ASP A 164 -6.20 -2.98 9.66
CA ASP A 164 -6.02 -2.64 11.08
C ASP A 164 -7.31 -2.11 11.72
N VAL A 165 -8.02 -2.99 12.43
CA VAL A 165 -9.32 -2.69 13.01
C VAL A 165 -9.21 -1.70 14.17
N ASP A 166 -8.14 -1.77 14.95
CA ASP A 166 -7.98 -0.95 16.14
C ASP A 166 -7.63 0.49 15.75
N ILE A 167 -6.74 0.66 14.77
CA ILE A 167 -6.47 1.98 14.19
C ILE A 167 -7.71 2.53 13.49
N LEU A 168 -8.49 1.71 12.76
CA LEU A 168 -9.74 2.18 12.15
C LEU A 168 -10.69 2.74 13.20
N LYS A 169 -10.92 2.01 14.29
CA LYS A 169 -11.80 2.46 15.39
C LYS A 169 -11.28 3.73 16.05
N LEU A 170 -9.96 3.84 16.28
CA LEU A 170 -9.33 5.02 16.85
C LEU A 170 -9.55 6.26 15.96
N LEU A 171 -9.29 6.13 14.66
CA LEU A 171 -9.45 7.22 13.71
C LEU A 171 -10.92 7.62 13.52
N LEU A 172 -11.85 6.65 13.48
CA LEU A 172 -13.30 6.94 13.41
C LEU A 172 -13.77 7.76 14.61
N LYS A 173 -13.32 7.41 15.83
CA LYS A 173 -13.60 8.21 17.05
C LYS A 173 -13.03 9.63 16.98
N SER A 174 -12.03 9.85 16.14
CA SER A 174 -11.31 11.12 16.00
C SER A 174 -11.80 11.94 14.79
N GLY A 175 -12.92 11.58 14.17
CA GLY A 175 -13.53 12.34 13.07
C GLY A 175 -13.07 11.92 11.66
N LEU A 176 -12.50 10.73 11.50
CA LEU A 176 -12.21 10.16 10.18
C LEU A 176 -13.50 10.00 9.38
N ASN A 177 -13.52 10.50 8.15
CA ASN A 177 -14.69 10.43 7.27
C ASN A 177 -14.66 9.14 6.42
N PRO A 178 -15.56 8.17 6.68
CA PRO A 178 -15.60 6.89 5.96
C PRO A 178 -16.23 6.99 4.57
N ASN A 179 -16.82 8.13 4.20
CA ASN A 179 -17.47 8.34 2.90
C ASN A 179 -16.51 8.86 1.82
N LEU A 180 -15.24 9.11 2.17
CA LEU A 180 -14.25 9.56 1.20
C LEU A 180 -13.95 8.45 0.19
N LYS A 181 -13.77 8.87 -1.06
CA LYS A 181 -13.38 8.03 -2.20
C LYS A 181 -12.04 8.49 -2.77
N THR A 182 -11.28 7.54 -3.30
CA THR A 182 -10.07 7.80 -4.10
C THR A 182 -10.42 8.45 -5.44
N LYS A 183 -9.42 8.90 -6.21
CA LYS A 183 -9.65 9.44 -7.56
C LYS A 183 -10.33 8.45 -8.52
N ASN A 184 -10.11 7.15 -8.29
CA ASN A 184 -10.74 6.07 -9.07
C ASN A 184 -12.15 5.73 -8.57
N GLY A 185 -12.71 6.49 -7.62
CA GLY A 185 -14.05 6.26 -7.08
C GLY A 185 -14.14 5.12 -6.06
N ARG A 186 -13.01 4.50 -5.67
CA ARG A 186 -13.00 3.42 -4.69
C ARG A 186 -13.25 3.96 -3.28
N SER A 187 -14.21 3.37 -2.58
CA SER A 187 -14.47 3.58 -1.15
C SER A 187 -13.60 2.64 -0.29
N GLY A 188 -13.59 2.85 1.03
CA GLY A 188 -12.95 1.92 1.97
C GLY A 188 -13.50 0.49 1.87
N LEU A 189 -14.80 0.33 1.59
CA LEU A 189 -15.43 -0.98 1.46
C LEU A 189 -14.90 -1.76 0.23
N HIS A 190 -14.66 -1.08 -0.90
CA HIS A 190 -14.00 -1.70 -2.06
C HIS A 190 -12.60 -2.22 -1.70
N ILE A 191 -11.81 -1.39 -1.02
CA ILE A 191 -10.42 -1.70 -0.68
C ILE A 191 -10.35 -2.86 0.33
N ALA A 192 -11.16 -2.79 1.41
CA ALA A 192 -11.20 -3.84 2.41
C ALA A 192 -11.68 -5.18 1.84
N ALA A 193 -12.66 -5.12 0.91
CA ALA A 193 -13.15 -6.30 0.21
C ALA A 193 -12.07 -6.93 -0.68
N LEU A 194 -11.35 -6.14 -1.48
CA LEU A 194 -10.25 -6.63 -2.33
C LEU A 194 -9.13 -7.31 -1.52
N HIS A 195 -8.81 -6.74 -0.36
CA HIS A 195 -7.68 -7.19 0.47
C HIS A 195 -8.05 -8.25 1.52
N GLY A 196 -9.31 -8.69 1.61
CA GLY A 196 -9.69 -9.81 2.46
C GLY A 196 -9.91 -9.47 3.93
N HIS A 197 -10.06 -8.19 4.25
CA HIS A 197 -10.16 -7.73 5.64
C HIS A 197 -11.61 -7.78 6.16
N LEU A 198 -12.12 -8.99 6.39
CA LEU A 198 -13.52 -9.21 6.82
C LEU A 198 -13.90 -8.36 8.05
N LYS A 199 -13.03 -8.26 9.06
CA LYS A 199 -13.32 -7.46 10.26
C LYS A 199 -13.46 -5.96 9.95
N ILE A 200 -12.70 -5.44 8.98
CA ILE A 200 -12.88 -4.06 8.52
C ILE A 200 -14.22 -3.94 7.81
N VAL A 201 -14.55 -4.88 6.90
CA VAL A 201 -15.85 -4.93 6.22
C VAL A 201 -16.99 -4.88 7.23
N GLU A 202 -16.96 -5.69 8.30
CA GLU A 202 -17.99 -5.66 9.35
C GLU A 202 -18.12 -4.29 10.01
N VAL A 203 -17.00 -3.66 10.40
CA VAL A 203 -17.03 -2.30 10.96
C VAL A 203 -17.66 -1.32 9.97
N LEU A 204 -17.26 -1.36 8.71
CA LEU A 204 -17.75 -0.47 7.68
C LEU A 204 -19.26 -0.63 7.43
N LEU A 205 -19.76 -1.87 7.44
CA LEU A 205 -21.20 -2.16 7.27
C LEU A 205 -22.06 -1.58 8.41
N THR A 206 -21.49 -1.33 9.59
CA THR A 206 -22.19 -0.61 10.68
C THR A 206 -22.33 0.89 10.43
N LEU A 207 -21.58 1.47 9.48
CA LEU A 207 -21.54 2.91 9.22
C LEU A 207 -22.59 3.38 8.19
N ASN A 208 -23.63 2.56 7.93
CA ASN A 208 -24.72 2.85 6.98
C ASN A 208 -24.22 3.26 5.58
N ILE A 209 -23.11 2.67 5.13
CA ILE A 209 -22.56 2.89 3.80
C ILE A 209 -23.32 2.06 2.75
N ASP A 210 -23.41 2.59 1.54
CA ASP A 210 -24.00 1.85 0.42
C ASP A 210 -23.13 0.64 0.04
N VAL A 211 -23.64 -0.57 0.25
CA VAL A 211 -22.96 -1.83 -0.10
C VAL A 211 -22.80 -2.01 -1.61
N ASN A 212 -23.65 -1.36 -2.41
CA ASN A 212 -23.66 -1.44 -3.87
C ASN A 212 -22.95 -0.26 -4.55
N THR A 213 -22.20 0.54 -3.77
CA THR A 213 -21.44 1.67 -4.32
C THR A 213 -20.56 1.21 -5.49
N ARG A 214 -20.46 2.04 -6.52
CA ARG A 214 -19.63 1.76 -7.71
C ARG A 214 -18.39 2.65 -7.75
N ASP A 215 -17.26 2.08 -8.18
CA ASP A 215 -16.06 2.82 -8.56
C ASP A 215 -16.15 3.34 -10.01
N ASN A 216 -15.12 4.04 -10.49
CA ASN A 216 -15.13 4.62 -11.85
C ASN A 216 -15.10 3.56 -12.97
N SER A 217 -14.78 2.30 -12.65
CA SER A 217 -14.85 1.15 -13.58
C SER A 217 -16.15 0.37 -13.44
N GLY A 218 -17.05 0.81 -12.58
CA GLY A 218 -18.31 0.13 -12.31
C GLY A 218 -18.17 -1.09 -11.41
N ASN A 219 -17.01 -1.32 -10.79
CA ASN A 219 -16.88 -2.39 -9.80
C ASN A 219 -17.65 -2.00 -8.54
N THR A 220 -18.23 -2.99 -7.89
CA THR A 220 -18.81 -2.89 -6.54
C THR A 220 -17.88 -3.57 -5.54
N PRO A 221 -18.06 -3.37 -4.22
CA PRO A 221 -17.32 -4.15 -3.24
C PRO A 221 -17.42 -5.66 -3.40
N LEU A 222 -18.55 -6.18 -3.90
CA LEU A 222 -18.68 -7.61 -4.21
C LEU A 222 -17.75 -8.02 -5.36
N HIS A 223 -17.67 -7.23 -6.43
CA HIS A 223 -16.71 -7.48 -7.52
C HIS A 223 -15.26 -7.49 -7.00
N GLU A 224 -14.91 -6.57 -6.10
CA GLU A 224 -13.58 -6.50 -5.50
C GLU A 224 -13.28 -7.72 -4.60
N ALA A 225 -14.24 -8.15 -3.76
CA ALA A 225 -14.11 -9.36 -2.96
C ALA A 225 -13.92 -10.61 -3.83
N VAL A 226 -14.64 -10.68 -4.95
CA VAL A 226 -14.52 -11.75 -5.94
C VAL A 226 -13.14 -11.73 -6.59
N LEU A 227 -12.64 -10.58 -7.04
CA LEU A 227 -11.29 -10.46 -7.60
C LEU A 227 -10.22 -10.90 -6.59
N GLY A 228 -10.39 -10.54 -5.31
CA GLY A 228 -9.49 -10.93 -4.23
C GLY A 228 -9.59 -12.40 -3.78
N GLY A 229 -10.62 -13.14 -4.20
CA GLY A 229 -10.83 -14.54 -3.81
C GLY A 229 -11.43 -14.73 -2.41
N HIS A 230 -12.05 -13.70 -1.84
CA HIS A 230 -12.48 -13.70 -0.44
C HIS A 230 -13.94 -14.16 -0.29
N VAL A 231 -14.15 -15.48 -0.27
CA VAL A 231 -15.48 -16.12 -0.18
C VAL A 231 -16.32 -15.58 1.00
N ASN A 232 -15.73 -15.49 2.20
CA ASN A 232 -16.45 -15.04 3.39
C ASN A 232 -16.94 -13.59 3.28
N ILE A 233 -16.18 -12.73 2.59
CA ILE A 233 -16.60 -11.35 2.33
C ILE A 233 -17.71 -11.33 1.28
N CYS A 234 -17.61 -12.14 0.22
CA CYS A 234 -18.68 -12.27 -0.78
C CYS A 234 -20.01 -12.67 -0.11
N LEU A 235 -19.97 -13.71 0.72
CA LEU A 235 -21.13 -14.17 1.51
C LEU A 235 -21.70 -13.05 2.36
N ARG A 236 -20.84 -12.35 3.12
CA ARG A 236 -21.28 -11.30 4.01
C ARG A 236 -21.93 -10.13 3.27
N LEU A 237 -21.31 -9.67 2.18
CA LEU A 237 -21.84 -8.58 1.36
C LEU A 237 -23.22 -8.93 0.80
N ILE A 238 -23.42 -10.15 0.31
CA ILE A 238 -24.72 -10.61 -0.23
C ILE A 238 -25.77 -10.68 0.87
N GLN A 239 -25.42 -11.17 2.06
CA GLN A 239 -26.33 -11.22 3.20
C GLN A 239 -26.82 -9.83 3.66
N VAL A 240 -26.05 -8.76 3.41
CA VAL A 240 -26.47 -7.37 3.68
C VAL A 240 -27.04 -6.65 2.45
N GLY A 241 -27.37 -7.37 1.38
CA GLY A 241 -28.07 -6.81 0.22
C GLY A 241 -27.17 -6.37 -0.93
N ALA A 242 -25.92 -6.85 -1.02
CA ALA A 242 -25.13 -6.68 -2.24
C ALA A 242 -25.81 -7.39 -3.43
N LEU A 243 -26.04 -6.65 -4.50
CA LEU A 243 -26.69 -7.13 -5.71
C LEU A 243 -25.68 -7.92 -6.57
N VAL A 244 -25.85 -9.24 -6.61
CA VAL A 244 -24.98 -10.16 -7.36
C VAL A 244 -25.06 -9.96 -8.88
N THR A 245 -26.17 -9.40 -9.36
CA THR A 245 -26.46 -9.18 -10.79
C THR A 245 -25.85 -7.89 -11.35
N LEU A 246 -25.28 -7.02 -10.51
CA LEU A 246 -24.62 -5.81 -10.99
C LEU A 246 -23.42 -6.17 -11.86
N ARG A 247 -23.18 -5.36 -12.88
CA ARG A 247 -22.10 -5.56 -13.86
C ARG A 247 -21.12 -4.41 -13.87
N THR A 248 -19.86 -4.66 -14.19
CA THR A 248 -18.85 -3.61 -14.37
C THR A 248 -19.10 -2.79 -15.65
N ASN A 249 -18.34 -1.72 -15.89
CA ASN A 249 -18.47 -0.94 -17.13
C ASN A 249 -18.05 -1.73 -18.39
N GLY A 250 -17.26 -2.80 -18.21
CA GLY A 250 -16.95 -3.77 -19.27
C GLY A 250 -18.01 -4.86 -19.41
N ASP A 251 -19.15 -4.73 -18.73
CA ASP A 251 -20.25 -5.68 -18.71
C ASP A 251 -19.88 -7.06 -18.13
N TYR A 252 -18.88 -7.09 -17.23
CA TYR A 252 -18.53 -8.32 -16.50
C TYR A 252 -19.45 -8.50 -15.31
N THR A 253 -19.99 -9.72 -15.15
CA THR A 253 -20.62 -10.15 -13.89
C THR A 253 -19.57 -10.61 -12.88
N ALA A 254 -19.98 -10.79 -11.62
CA ALA A 254 -19.16 -11.44 -10.61
C ALA A 254 -18.66 -12.83 -11.05
N LEU A 255 -19.49 -13.61 -11.75
CA LEU A 255 -19.10 -14.94 -12.23
C LEU A 255 -17.96 -14.86 -13.25
N HIS A 256 -18.01 -13.90 -14.19
CA HIS A 256 -16.90 -13.69 -15.13
C HIS A 256 -15.58 -13.39 -14.42
N LEU A 257 -15.61 -12.52 -13.40
CA LEU A 257 -14.41 -12.13 -12.64
C LEU A 257 -13.87 -13.32 -11.82
N ALA A 258 -14.76 -14.10 -11.19
CA ALA A 258 -14.38 -15.30 -10.44
C ALA A 258 -13.72 -16.34 -11.35
N SER A 259 -14.29 -16.55 -12.55
CA SER A 259 -13.73 -17.44 -13.58
C SER A 259 -12.39 -16.94 -14.11
N LEU A 260 -12.26 -15.63 -14.33
CA LEU A 260 -11.00 -15.01 -14.77
C LEU A 260 -9.87 -15.22 -13.74
N GLN A 261 -10.17 -15.22 -12.44
CA GLN A 261 -9.17 -15.44 -11.38
C GLN A 261 -9.04 -16.92 -10.95
N GLY A 262 -9.92 -17.81 -11.43
CA GLY A 262 -9.90 -19.22 -11.08
C GLY A 262 -10.42 -19.54 -9.67
N HIS A 263 -11.22 -18.66 -9.06
CA HIS A 263 -11.70 -18.83 -7.67
C HIS A 263 -12.87 -19.83 -7.60
N ILE A 264 -12.54 -21.12 -7.58
CA ILE A 264 -13.51 -22.24 -7.70
C ILE A 264 -14.67 -22.17 -6.73
N GLU A 265 -14.40 -21.90 -5.45
CA GLU A 265 -15.46 -21.86 -4.42
C GLU A 265 -16.40 -20.67 -4.62
N ILE A 266 -15.89 -19.54 -5.10
CA ILE A 266 -16.71 -18.38 -5.48
C ILE A 266 -17.54 -18.71 -6.72
N ILE A 267 -16.96 -19.37 -7.72
CA ILE A 267 -17.68 -19.80 -8.94
C ILE A 267 -18.88 -20.68 -8.56
N LYS A 268 -18.65 -21.76 -7.82
CA LYS A 268 -19.72 -22.67 -7.36
C LYS A 268 -20.81 -21.93 -6.60
N PHE A 269 -20.40 -21.00 -5.74
CA PHE A 269 -21.34 -20.21 -4.96
C PHE A 269 -22.18 -19.26 -5.84
N LEU A 270 -21.55 -18.54 -6.78
CA LEU A 270 -22.22 -17.58 -7.67
C LEU A 270 -23.16 -18.24 -8.68
N LEU A 271 -22.88 -19.49 -9.08
CA LEU A 271 -23.75 -20.28 -9.97
C LEU A 271 -25.13 -20.58 -9.38
N ASN A 272 -25.34 -20.36 -8.08
CA ASN A 272 -26.68 -20.43 -7.48
C ASN A 272 -27.54 -19.18 -7.80
N TYR A 273 -26.93 -18.12 -8.33
CA TYR A 273 -27.58 -16.82 -8.56
C TYR A 273 -27.45 -16.30 -9.99
N LEU A 274 -26.45 -16.74 -10.74
CA LEU A 274 -26.10 -16.25 -12.07
C LEU A 274 -26.12 -17.37 -13.10
N ASP A 275 -26.58 -17.07 -14.32
CA ASP A 275 -26.50 -18.01 -15.43
C ASP A 275 -25.04 -18.13 -15.92
N VAL A 276 -24.59 -19.39 -16.04
CA VAL A 276 -23.24 -19.76 -16.49
C VAL A 276 -22.94 -19.32 -17.92
N ASN A 277 -23.98 -19.07 -18.72
CA ASN A 277 -23.90 -18.71 -20.14
C ASN A 277 -24.19 -17.23 -20.44
N GLU A 278 -24.22 -16.36 -19.42
CA GLU A 278 -24.26 -14.92 -19.66
C GLU A 278 -22.97 -14.44 -20.35
N SER A 279 -23.10 -13.75 -21.48
CA SER A 279 -21.96 -13.10 -22.12
C SER A 279 -21.80 -11.65 -21.64
N ASN A 280 -20.57 -11.13 -21.76
CA ASN A 280 -20.31 -9.70 -21.64
C ASN A 280 -20.36 -8.98 -23.01
N ASN A 281 -20.11 -7.66 -23.02
CA ASN A 281 -20.04 -6.82 -24.23
C ASN A 281 -19.06 -7.33 -25.34
N SER A 282 -18.10 -8.19 -25.01
CA SER A 282 -17.17 -8.81 -25.98
C SER A 282 -17.61 -10.21 -26.42
N GLY A 283 -18.80 -10.66 -26.02
CA GLY A 283 -19.28 -12.02 -26.25
C GLY A 283 -18.56 -13.06 -25.40
N LEU A 284 -17.82 -12.67 -24.37
CA LEU A 284 -17.10 -13.63 -23.53
C LEU A 284 -18.06 -14.17 -22.48
N LEU A 285 -18.17 -15.50 -22.40
CA LEU A 285 -18.76 -16.20 -21.26
C LEU A 285 -17.76 -16.31 -20.10
N PRO A 286 -18.20 -16.62 -18.86
CA PRO A 286 -17.32 -17.02 -17.77
C PRO A 286 -16.34 -18.14 -18.16
N LEU A 287 -16.78 -19.09 -18.99
CA LEU A 287 -15.93 -20.16 -19.51
C LEU A 287 -14.75 -19.62 -20.34
N HIS A 288 -14.98 -18.60 -21.19
CA HIS A 288 -13.92 -17.94 -21.95
C HIS A 288 -12.94 -17.22 -21.02
N CYS A 289 -13.42 -16.61 -19.95
CA CYS A 289 -12.58 -15.95 -18.94
C CYS A 289 -11.66 -16.94 -18.21
N ALA A 290 -12.19 -18.11 -17.80
CA ALA A 290 -11.37 -19.18 -17.20
C ALA A 290 -10.31 -19.68 -18.18
N ALA A 291 -10.69 -19.88 -19.45
CA ALA A 291 -9.78 -20.35 -20.49
C ALA A 291 -8.65 -19.34 -20.78
N LYS A 292 -8.97 -18.04 -20.90
CA LYS A 292 -7.99 -16.96 -21.15
C LYS A 292 -6.85 -16.92 -20.14
N ASN A 293 -7.15 -17.20 -18.86
CA ASN A 293 -6.15 -17.24 -17.79
C ASN A 293 -5.69 -18.66 -17.45
N LYS A 294 -6.06 -19.66 -18.27
CA LYS A 294 -5.63 -21.07 -18.14
C LYS A 294 -6.02 -21.71 -16.81
N HIS A 295 -7.15 -21.30 -16.24
CA HIS A 295 -7.69 -21.90 -15.03
C HIS A 295 -8.50 -23.15 -15.38
N LYS A 296 -7.81 -24.27 -15.61
CA LYS A 296 -8.41 -25.54 -16.02
C LYS A 296 -9.49 -26.02 -15.05
N ASP A 297 -9.23 -25.98 -13.74
CA ASP A 297 -10.21 -26.43 -12.75
C ASP A 297 -11.49 -25.57 -12.77
N ALA A 298 -11.35 -24.26 -13.00
CA ALA A 298 -12.49 -23.35 -13.14
C ALA A 298 -13.27 -23.63 -14.41
N TYR A 299 -12.56 -23.89 -15.51
CA TYR A 299 -13.14 -24.30 -16.78
C TYR A 299 -13.96 -25.58 -16.60
N ASP A 300 -13.38 -26.63 -16.02
CA ASP A 300 -14.01 -27.94 -15.83
C ASP A 300 -15.24 -27.82 -14.91
N VAL A 301 -15.17 -27.00 -13.86
CA VAL A 301 -16.33 -26.69 -13.01
C VAL A 301 -17.42 -25.99 -13.82
N LEU A 302 -17.11 -24.98 -14.62
CA LEU A 302 -18.12 -24.29 -15.42
C LEU A 302 -18.79 -25.24 -16.43
N ILE A 303 -18.03 -26.11 -17.10
CA ILE A 303 -18.57 -27.15 -17.99
C ILE A 303 -19.53 -28.07 -17.24
N LYS A 304 -19.14 -28.54 -16.05
CA LYS A 304 -19.99 -29.40 -15.21
C LYS A 304 -21.32 -28.72 -14.86
N TYR A 305 -21.34 -27.39 -14.77
CA TYR A 305 -22.54 -26.60 -14.49
C TYR A 305 -23.26 -26.11 -15.76
N GLY A 306 -22.91 -26.64 -16.94
CA GLY A 306 -23.65 -26.40 -18.19
C GLY A 306 -23.14 -25.24 -19.03
N ALA A 307 -21.89 -24.81 -18.84
CA ALA A 307 -21.27 -23.82 -19.72
C ALA A 307 -21.19 -24.34 -21.17
N ASN A 308 -21.60 -23.52 -22.13
CA ASN A 308 -21.56 -23.87 -23.55
C ASN A 308 -20.15 -23.75 -24.12
N GLU A 309 -19.44 -24.88 -24.20
CA GLU A 309 -18.10 -24.97 -24.79
C GLU A 309 -18.05 -24.60 -26.28
N SER A 310 -19.16 -24.78 -27.00
CA SER A 310 -19.23 -24.50 -28.43
C SER A 310 -19.50 -23.02 -28.76
N PHE A 311 -19.86 -22.21 -27.75
CA PHE A 311 -20.14 -20.79 -27.92
C PHE A 311 -18.90 -20.06 -28.44
N ILE A 312 -19.10 -19.12 -29.36
CA ILE A 312 -18.06 -18.26 -29.93
C ILE A 312 -18.21 -16.83 -29.44
N ASP A 313 -17.12 -16.22 -29.01
CA ASP A 313 -17.10 -14.81 -28.66
C ASP A 313 -17.31 -13.91 -29.89
N HIS A 314 -17.36 -12.58 -29.71
CA HIS A 314 -17.52 -11.63 -30.83
C HIS A 314 -16.34 -11.64 -31.81
N PHE A 315 -15.25 -12.34 -31.48
CA PHE A 315 -14.08 -12.53 -32.34
C PHE A 315 -14.09 -13.90 -33.03
N GLY A 316 -15.18 -14.67 -32.90
CA GLY A 316 -15.32 -15.99 -33.51
C GLY A 316 -14.54 -17.11 -32.80
N ARG A 317 -14.09 -16.89 -31.56
CA ARG A 317 -13.25 -17.84 -30.82
C ARG A 317 -14.06 -18.56 -29.75
N LYS A 318 -13.93 -19.89 -29.72
CA LYS A 318 -14.43 -20.73 -28.62
C LYS A 318 -13.54 -20.60 -27.38
N ALA A 319 -14.02 -21.07 -26.24
CA ALA A 319 -13.23 -21.08 -25.02
C ALA A 319 -11.96 -21.95 -25.16
N SER A 320 -12.03 -23.11 -25.82
CA SER A 320 -10.88 -24.01 -26.05
C SER A 320 -9.71 -23.35 -26.80
N TYR A 321 -9.99 -22.43 -27.72
CA TYR A 321 -8.96 -21.66 -28.43
C TYR A 321 -7.98 -20.95 -27.47
N TYR A 322 -8.47 -20.48 -26.34
CA TYR A 322 -7.64 -19.79 -25.35
C TYR A 322 -6.83 -20.73 -24.46
N MET A 323 -7.26 -21.99 -24.32
CA MET A 323 -6.52 -23.02 -23.59
C MET A 323 -5.29 -23.48 -24.39
N ASP A 324 -5.48 -23.68 -25.70
CA ASP A 324 -4.49 -24.32 -26.58
C ASP A 324 -3.37 -23.37 -27.02
N ASN A 325 -3.62 -22.06 -27.07
CA ASN A 325 -2.61 -21.10 -27.50
C ASN A 325 -1.59 -20.78 -26.37
N HIS A 326 -0.34 -21.17 -26.62
CA HIS A 326 0.81 -20.76 -25.83
C HIS A 326 1.39 -19.47 -26.43
N GLU A 327 1.37 -18.40 -25.63
CA GLU A 327 2.07 -17.12 -25.88
C GLU A 327 1.46 -16.18 -26.94
N GLY A 328 1.08 -14.97 -26.51
CA GLY A 328 0.72 -13.86 -27.43
C GLY A 328 -0.21 -12.82 -26.80
N ASP A 329 -1.38 -13.23 -26.32
CA ASP A 329 -2.45 -12.32 -25.89
C ASP A 329 -2.57 -12.18 -24.36
N ARG A 330 -1.44 -12.07 -23.65
CA ARG A 330 -1.45 -11.56 -22.25
C ARG A 330 -1.79 -10.06 -22.18
N LEU A 331 -2.22 -9.44 -23.27
CA LEU A 331 -2.47 -8.01 -23.35
C LEU A 331 -3.96 -7.65 -23.25
N MET A 332 -4.23 -6.89 -22.18
CA MET A 332 -5.36 -5.97 -21.99
C MET A 332 -6.70 -6.56 -21.57
N MET A 333 -6.79 -7.20 -20.40
CA MET A 333 -8.04 -7.16 -19.62
C MET A 333 -7.75 -6.93 -18.13
N LEU A 334 -8.28 -5.80 -17.64
CA LEU A 334 -7.86 -5.04 -16.45
C LEU A 334 -6.43 -4.48 -16.54
N LYS A 335 -6.17 -3.54 -17.46
CA LYS A 335 -5.31 -2.42 -17.07
C LYS A 335 -6.00 -1.81 -15.86
N ARG A 336 -5.52 -2.13 -14.65
CA ARG A 336 -5.92 -1.44 -13.42
C ARG A 336 -5.99 0.05 -13.77
N PRO A 337 -7.12 0.75 -13.58
CA PRO A 337 -7.11 2.20 -13.55
C PRO A 337 -6.15 2.55 -12.43
N THR A 338 -4.91 2.80 -12.82
CA THR A 338 -3.77 3.25 -12.03
C THR A 338 -3.79 2.82 -10.56
N ASP A 339 -3.24 1.64 -10.27
CA ASP A 339 -2.26 1.67 -9.19
C ASP A 339 -1.16 2.56 -9.72
N SER A 340 -0.95 3.71 -9.08
CA SER A 340 0.10 4.65 -9.49
C SER A 340 1.40 3.87 -9.71
N LYS A 341 2.25 4.33 -10.63
CA LYS A 341 3.58 3.72 -10.84
C LYS A 341 4.32 3.52 -9.50
N ASP A 342 3.99 4.35 -8.51
CA ASP A 342 4.49 4.29 -7.15
C ASP A 342 4.03 3.05 -6.36
N GLN A 343 2.83 2.50 -6.55
CA GLN A 343 2.40 1.28 -5.84
C GLN A 343 3.07 0.00 -6.39
N LYS A 344 3.23 -0.09 -7.72
CA LYS A 344 4.06 -1.15 -8.34
C LYS A 344 5.53 -0.98 -7.96
N MET A 345 6.03 0.25 -7.91
CA MET A 345 7.39 0.54 -7.44
C MET A 345 7.54 0.29 -5.95
N GLU A 346 6.52 0.50 -5.12
CA GLU A 346 6.50 0.20 -3.69
C GLU A 346 6.38 -1.29 -3.44
N GLU A 347 5.61 -2.06 -4.20
CA GLU A 347 5.57 -3.52 -4.10
C GLU A 347 6.89 -4.14 -4.59
N VAL A 348 7.46 -3.63 -5.68
CA VAL A 348 8.81 -4.00 -6.15
C VAL A 348 9.91 -3.52 -5.20
N ALA A 349 9.74 -2.36 -4.54
CA ALA A 349 10.65 -1.85 -3.52
C ALA A 349 10.49 -2.58 -2.20
N ARG A 350 9.28 -3.02 -1.83
CA ARG A 350 8.97 -3.87 -0.68
C ARG A 350 9.59 -5.23 -0.88
N ASN A 351 9.43 -5.84 -2.05
CA ASN A 351 10.11 -7.09 -2.40
C ASN A 351 11.65 -6.93 -2.47
N ARG A 352 12.18 -5.78 -2.93
CA ARG A 352 13.63 -5.51 -2.89
C ARG A 352 14.17 -5.18 -1.51
N GLN A 353 13.40 -4.49 -0.66
CA GLN A 353 13.79 -4.13 0.70
C GLN A 353 13.65 -5.33 1.63
N GLU A 354 12.59 -6.13 1.53
CA GLU A 354 12.47 -7.43 2.21
C GLU A 354 13.58 -8.38 1.79
N TRP A 355 13.90 -8.48 0.49
CA TRP A 355 15.04 -9.27 0.01
C TRP A 355 16.39 -8.76 0.56
N ARG A 356 16.60 -7.43 0.62
CA ARG A 356 17.82 -6.84 1.20
C ARG A 356 17.90 -7.02 2.71
N LEU A 357 16.80 -6.87 3.43
CA LEU A 357 16.72 -7.06 4.87
C LEU A 357 16.94 -8.55 5.23
N LEU A 358 16.37 -9.47 4.46
CA LEU A 358 16.61 -10.91 4.59
C LEU A 358 18.08 -11.27 4.28
N CYS A 359 18.67 -10.65 3.26
CA CYS A 359 20.10 -10.80 2.95
C CYS A 359 21.03 -10.18 4.01
N GLU A 360 20.63 -9.08 4.66
CA GLU A 360 21.38 -8.45 5.75
C GLU A 360 21.22 -9.21 7.06
N GLN A 361 20.02 -9.69 7.39
CA GLN A 361 19.75 -10.56 8.54
C GLN A 361 20.44 -11.93 8.41
N ALA A 362 20.49 -12.51 7.20
CA ALA A 362 21.25 -13.74 6.93
C ALA A 362 22.77 -13.55 7.09
N LYS A 363 23.30 -12.34 6.81
CA LYS A 363 24.71 -12.00 7.06
C LYS A 363 25.02 -11.79 8.55
N ILE A 364 24.07 -11.28 9.32
CA ILE A 364 24.19 -11.13 10.78
C ILE A 364 24.14 -12.51 11.47
N HIS A 365 23.29 -13.43 11.00
CA HIS A 365 23.17 -14.77 11.60
C HIS A 365 24.32 -15.73 11.23
N ASN A 366 24.96 -15.56 10.06
CA ASN A 366 26.08 -16.41 9.63
C ASN A 366 27.47 -15.84 9.99
N GLY A 367 27.54 -14.90 10.93
CA GLY A 367 28.78 -14.34 11.48
C GLY A 367 29.55 -15.28 12.42
N LEU A 368 29.53 -16.59 12.19
CA LEU A 368 30.42 -17.56 12.83
C LEU A 368 31.01 -18.51 11.78
N SER A 369 32.29 -18.27 11.50
CA SER A 369 33.30 -19.20 10.96
C SER A 369 33.13 -19.73 9.53
N SER A 370 34.00 -19.25 8.64
CA SER A 370 34.87 -20.17 7.91
C SER A 370 36.22 -19.51 7.63
N HIS A 371 37.19 -19.80 8.51
CA HIS A 371 38.60 -19.76 8.16
C HIS A 371 38.86 -20.75 7.02
N ILE A 372 39.45 -20.25 5.94
CA ILE A 372 40.69 -20.69 5.23
C ILE A 372 40.68 -20.00 3.86
#